data_AF-A0A1F7R929-F1
#
_entry.id   AF-A0A1F7R929-F1
#
_cell.length_a   1.000
_cell.length_b   1.000
_cell.length_c   1.000
_cell.angle_alpha   90.00
_cell.angle_beta   90.00
_cell.angle_gamma   90.00
#
_symmetry.space_group_name_H-M   'P 1'
#
loop_
_entity.id
_entity.type
_entity.pdbx_description
1 polymer ?
#
loop_
_entity_poly.entity_id
_entity_poly.type
_entity_poly.pdbx_seq_one_letter_code
_entity_poly.pdbx_strand_id
1 'polypeptide(L)'
;MKRRVKQIKNSLKNGKFKFAICVAVVYFIFLALNFIFGDKGYLRIKDLRAEKINITNEIESIKKENQKLTLELAAARSDPFWVEKAAREELDLVKKGEIVYKFLDKQGKK
;
A
#
# COMPACT_ATOMS: atom_id res chain seq x y z
N MET A 1 -17.65 64.42 17.27
CA MET A 1 -18.52 63.21 17.26
C MET A 1 -18.00 62.02 16.43
N LYS A 2 -17.29 62.21 15.30
CA LYS A 2 -16.88 61.14 14.37
C LYS A 2 -15.87 60.10 14.90
N ARG A 3 -15.08 60.41 15.95
CA ARG A 3 -14.05 59.50 16.49
C ARG A 3 -14.63 58.30 17.27
N ARG A 4 -15.78 58.46 17.94
CA ARG A 4 -16.41 57.37 18.71
C ARG A 4 -17.03 56.29 17.83
N VAL A 5 -17.64 56.67 16.69
CA VAL A 5 -18.23 55.70 15.73
C VAL A 5 -17.16 54.82 15.09
N LYS A 6 -15.98 55.39 14.81
CA LYS A 6 -14.84 54.64 14.24
C LYS A 6 -14.29 53.60 15.21
N GLN A 7 -14.24 53.91 16.52
CA GLN A 7 -13.81 52.95 17.54
C GLN A 7 -14.79 51.78 17.73
N ILE A 8 -16.10 52.03 17.70
CA ILE A 8 -17.13 50.97 17.78
C ILE A 8 -17.08 50.05 16.54
N LYS A 9 -16.88 50.63 15.34
CA LYS A 9 -16.71 49.84 14.12
C LYS A 9 -15.46 48.97 14.16
N ASN A 10 -14.36 49.45 14.75
CA ASN A 10 -13.13 48.69 14.92
C ASN A 10 -13.25 47.57 15.97
N SER A 11 -13.94 47.79 17.10
CA SER A 11 -14.14 46.73 18.10
C SER A 11 -15.02 45.59 17.59
N LEU A 12 -16.04 45.92 16.78
CA LEU A 12 -16.88 44.93 16.07
C LEU A 12 -16.09 44.19 14.99
N LYS A 13 -15.23 44.88 14.24
CA LYS A 13 -14.38 44.26 13.20
C LYS A 13 -13.35 43.30 13.83
N ASN A 14 -12.77 43.67 14.97
CA ASN A 14 -11.81 42.85 15.69
C ASN A 14 -12.46 41.58 16.30
N GLY A 15 -13.70 41.68 16.79
CA GLY A 15 -14.47 40.52 17.26
C GLY A 15 -14.78 39.53 16.13
N LYS A 16 -15.24 40.03 14.98
CA LYS A 16 -15.49 39.21 13.77
C LYS A 16 -14.20 38.57 13.24
N PHE A 17 -13.07 39.29 13.31
CA PHE A 17 -11.77 38.77 12.87
C PHE A 17 -11.24 37.68 13.80
N LYS A 18 -11.35 37.85 15.12
CA LYS A 18 -11.00 36.81 16.11
C LYS A 18 -11.87 35.56 15.91
N PHE A 19 -13.16 35.73 15.67
CA PHE A 19 -14.06 34.61 15.37
C PHE A 19 -13.67 33.88 14.07
N ALA A 20 -13.36 34.62 13.00
CA ALA A 20 -12.89 34.02 11.74
C ALA A 20 -11.58 33.23 11.93
N ILE A 21 -10.65 33.72 12.76
CA ILE A 21 -9.42 32.98 13.10
C ILE A 21 -9.75 31.70 13.87
N CYS A 22 -10.64 31.74 14.86
CA CYS A 22 -11.05 30.55 15.60
C CYS A 22 -11.65 29.48 14.68
N VAL A 23 -12.54 29.88 13.75
CA VAL A 23 -13.12 28.96 12.77
C VAL A 23 -12.06 28.38 11.85
N ALA A 24 -11.12 29.19 11.37
CA ALA A 24 -10.02 28.72 10.52
C ALA A 24 -9.10 27.72 11.25
N VAL A 25 -8.82 27.94 12.53
CA VAL A 25 -8.02 27.03 13.37
C VAL A 25 -8.75 25.71 13.57
N VAL A 26 -10.04 25.73 13.91
CA VAL A 26 -10.86 24.52 14.06
C VAL A 26 -10.93 23.74 12.75
N TYR A 27 -11.09 24.42 11.62
CA TYR A 27 -11.08 23.79 10.30
C TYR A 27 -9.74 23.12 9.98
N PHE A 28 -8.61 23.78 10.29
CA PHE A 28 -7.28 23.20 10.12
C PHE A 28 -7.05 21.98 11.00
N ILE A 29 -7.53 22.00 12.25
CA ILE A 29 -7.45 20.85 13.16
C ILE A 29 -8.29 19.69 12.61
N PHE A 30 -9.51 19.96 12.13
CA PHE A 30 -10.35 18.95 11.51
C PHE A 30 -9.68 18.31 10.27
N LEU A 31 -9.04 19.12 9.41
CA LEU A 31 -8.27 18.61 8.27
C LEU A 31 -7.06 17.77 8.72
N ALA A 32 -6.32 18.22 9.74
CA ALA A 32 -5.17 17.49 10.28
C ALA A 32 -5.60 16.13 10.87
N LEU A 33 -6.72 16.09 11.59
CA LEU A 33 -7.30 14.85 12.11
C LEU A 33 -7.74 13.92 10.99
N ASN A 34 -8.42 14.42 9.96
CA ASN A 34 -8.78 13.61 8.79
C ASN A 34 -7.55 13.11 8.02
N PHE A 35 -6.46 13.87 7.99
CA PHE A 35 -5.21 13.43 7.38
C PHE A 35 -4.53 12.31 8.18
N ILE A 36 -4.65 12.34 9.52
CA ILE A 36 -4.07 11.32 10.41
C ILE A 36 -4.95 10.08 10.50
N PHE A 37 -6.28 10.25 10.58
CA PHE A 37 -7.27 9.19 10.83
C PHE A 37 -8.07 8.75 9.59
N GLY A 38 -8.00 9.46 8.47
CA GLY A 38 -8.70 9.07 7.24
C GLY A 38 -8.10 7.81 6.63
N ASP A 39 -8.86 7.11 5.78
CA ASP A 39 -8.54 5.80 5.18
C ASP A 39 -7.17 5.67 4.48
N LYS A 40 -6.46 6.79 4.27
CA LYS A 40 -5.11 6.88 3.67
C LYS A 40 -4.05 7.43 4.63
N GLY A 41 -4.33 7.50 5.92
CA GLY A 41 -3.42 8.02 6.94
C GLY A 41 -2.12 7.21 7.03
N TYR A 42 -1.04 7.88 7.46
CA TYR A 42 0.32 7.34 7.53
C TYR A 42 0.43 5.98 8.26
N LEU A 43 -0.48 5.71 9.21
CA LEU A 43 -0.56 4.45 9.94
C LEU A 43 -0.91 3.26 9.03
N ARG A 44 -1.84 3.44 8.08
CA ARG A 44 -2.27 2.40 7.13
C ARG A 44 -1.13 1.93 6.22
N ILE A 45 -0.24 2.85 5.82
CA ILE A 45 0.92 2.52 4.97
C ILE A 45 1.97 1.70 5.73
N LYS A 46 2.09 1.89 7.05
CA LYS A 46 3.03 1.10 7.87
C LYS A 46 2.52 -0.32 8.05
N ASP A 47 1.23 -0.48 8.32
CA ASP A 47 0.61 -1.80 8.50
C ASP A 47 0.63 -2.60 7.20
N LEU A 48 0.31 -1.96 6.06
CA LEU A 48 0.36 -2.62 4.75
C LEU A 48 1.78 -3.04 4.35
N ARG A 49 2.83 -2.33 4.78
CA ARG A 49 4.21 -2.77 4.54
C ARG A 49 4.59 -3.98 5.39
N ALA A 50 4.20 -4.00 6.65
CA ALA A 50 4.47 -5.12 7.54
C ALA A 50 3.73 -6.40 7.06
N GLU A 51 2.46 -6.26 6.68
CA GLU A 51 1.66 -7.36 6.15
C GLU A 51 2.23 -7.88 4.82
N LYS A 52 2.64 -6.99 3.91
CA LYS A 52 3.31 -7.39 2.67
C LYS A 52 4.62 -8.15 2.92
N ILE A 53 5.42 -7.73 3.88
CA ILE A 53 6.68 -8.41 4.22
C ILE A 53 6.41 -9.80 4.80
N ASN A 54 5.46 -9.93 5.72
CA ASN A 54 5.09 -11.23 6.29
C ASN A 54 4.58 -12.20 5.23
N ILE A 55 3.65 -11.76 4.38
CA ILE A 55 3.11 -12.60 3.30
C ILE A 55 4.23 -13.01 2.32
N THR A 56 5.16 -12.10 2.00
CA THR A 56 6.27 -12.43 1.10
C THR A 56 7.21 -13.46 1.72
N ASN A 57 7.51 -13.32 3.02
CA ASN A 57 8.36 -14.26 3.74
C ASN A 57 7.71 -15.63 3.88
N GLU A 58 6.39 -15.68 4.10
CA GLU A 58 5.63 -16.92 4.18
C GLU A 58 5.54 -17.64 2.82
N ILE A 59 5.37 -16.88 1.73
CA ILE A 59 5.48 -17.43 0.37
C ILE A 59 6.87 -18.01 0.12
N GLU A 60 7.93 -17.31 0.55
CA GLU A 60 9.29 -17.82 0.38
C GLU A 60 9.58 -19.07 1.21
N SER A 61 9.10 -19.14 2.46
CA SER A 61 9.28 -20.33 3.30
C SER A 61 8.55 -21.53 2.73
N ILE A 62 7.28 -21.35 2.33
CA ILE A 62 6.47 -22.42 1.74
C ILE A 62 7.06 -22.87 0.41
N LYS A 63 7.57 -21.95 -0.43
CA LYS A 63 8.26 -22.32 -1.66
C LYS A 63 9.53 -23.13 -1.41
N LYS A 64 10.35 -22.76 -0.44
CA LYS A 64 11.56 -23.51 -0.09
C LYS A 64 11.24 -24.90 0.44
N GLU A 65 10.20 -25.02 1.27
CA GLU A 65 9.76 -26.30 1.80
C GLU A 65 9.20 -27.20 0.70
N ASN A 66 8.35 -26.66 -0.19
CA ASN A 66 7.88 -27.40 -1.36
C ASN A 66 9.04 -27.84 -2.25
N GLN A 67 9.98 -26.95 -2.58
CA GLN A 67 11.15 -27.31 -3.39
C GLN A 67 11.96 -28.45 -2.78
N LYS A 68 12.17 -28.42 -1.46
CA LYS A 68 12.88 -29.48 -0.75
C LYS A 68 12.12 -30.81 -0.83
N LEU A 69 10.81 -30.80 -0.62
CA LEU A 69 9.97 -31.98 -0.71
C LEU A 69 9.92 -32.54 -2.15
N THR A 70 9.83 -31.69 -3.17
CA THR A 70 9.84 -32.12 -4.57
C THR A 70 11.19 -32.72 -4.96
N LEU A 71 12.30 -32.16 -4.47
CA LEU A 71 13.64 -32.70 -4.69
C LEU A 71 13.86 -34.02 -3.96
N GLU A 72 13.35 -34.17 -2.74
CA GLU A 72 13.35 -35.45 -2.04
C GLU A 72 12.51 -36.50 -2.79
N LEU A 73 11.34 -36.10 -3.32
CA LEU A 73 10.50 -36.96 -4.15
C LEU A 73 11.18 -37.35 -5.47
N ALA A 74 11.92 -36.42 -6.07
CA ALA A 74 12.66 -36.62 -7.31
C ALA A 74 13.91 -37.49 -7.11
N ALA A 75 14.66 -37.28 -6.03
CA ALA A 75 15.78 -38.13 -5.64
C ALA A 75 15.30 -39.56 -5.34
N ALA A 76 14.09 -39.70 -4.78
CA ALA A 76 13.42 -40.98 -4.61
C ALA A 76 12.88 -41.58 -5.93
N ARG A 77 12.80 -40.80 -7.03
CA ARG A 77 12.20 -41.19 -8.32
C ARG A 77 13.06 -40.86 -9.55
N SER A 78 14.39 -40.83 -9.44
CA SER A 78 15.38 -41.16 -10.50
C SER A 78 15.20 -40.73 -11.98
N ASP A 79 14.47 -39.66 -12.36
CA ASP A 79 14.45 -39.11 -13.75
C ASP A 79 14.36 -37.56 -13.80
N PRO A 80 15.41 -36.85 -14.28
CA PRO A 80 15.51 -35.38 -14.31
C PRO A 80 14.44 -34.65 -15.12
N PHE A 81 13.88 -35.29 -16.14
CA PHE A 81 12.88 -34.66 -17.01
C PHE A 81 11.62 -34.25 -16.24
N TRP A 82 11.20 -35.11 -15.30
CA TRP A 82 10.01 -34.85 -14.49
C TRP A 82 10.20 -33.71 -13.49
N VAL A 83 11.44 -33.50 -13.03
CA VAL A 83 11.78 -32.42 -12.10
C VAL A 83 11.70 -31.07 -12.79
N GLU A 84 12.26 -30.97 -13.99
CA GLU A 84 12.23 -29.75 -14.79
C GLU A 84 10.80 -29.40 -15.23
N LYS A 85 10.02 -30.43 -15.58
CA LYS A 85 8.61 -30.28 -15.90
C LYS A 85 7.80 -29.73 -14.72
N ALA A 86 7.92 -30.33 -13.53
CA ALA A 86 7.22 -29.86 -12.34
C ALA A 86 7.63 -28.42 -11.96
N ALA A 87 8.92 -28.09 -12.08
CA ALA A 87 9.41 -26.75 -11.78
C ALA A 87 8.80 -25.67 -12.71
N ARG A 88 8.72 -25.93 -14.02
CA ARG A 88 8.20 -24.96 -14.99
C ARG A 88 6.66 -24.93 -15.04
N GLU A 89 6.00 -26.08 -14.99
CA GLU A 89 4.55 -26.17 -15.17
C GLU A 89 3.78 -25.91 -13.88
N GLU A 90 4.23 -26.46 -12.75
CA GLU A 90 3.47 -26.38 -11.49
C GLU A 90 3.86 -25.16 -10.65
N LEU A 91 5.14 -24.75 -10.72
CA LEU A 91 5.68 -23.71 -9.85
C LEU A 91 6.00 -22.38 -10.57
N ASP A 92 5.84 -22.32 -11.90
CA ASP A 92 6.24 -21.19 -12.77
C ASP A 92 7.67 -20.72 -12.46
N LEU A 93 8.55 -21.66 -12.08
CA LEU A 93 9.94 -21.38 -11.73
C LEU A 93 10.79 -21.39 -13.00
N VAL A 94 11.62 -20.36 -13.13
CA VAL A 94 12.59 -20.20 -14.21
C VAL A 94 14.00 -20.26 -13.67
N LYS A 95 14.90 -20.83 -14.48
CA LYS A 95 16.31 -20.91 -14.12
C LYS A 95 16.95 -19.52 -14.22
N LYS A 96 17.97 -19.27 -13.40
CA LYS A 96 18.70 -18.00 -13.39
C LYS A 96 19.32 -17.73 -14.78
N GLY A 97 18.78 -16.73 -15.49
CA GLY A 97 19.20 -16.37 -16.85
C GLY A 97 18.16 -16.61 -17.96
N GLU A 98 17.01 -17.21 -17.66
CA GLU A 98 15.92 -17.41 -18.64
C GLU A 98 14.96 -16.19 -18.70
N ILE A 99 14.44 -15.87 -19.89
CA ILE A 99 13.52 -14.73 -20.14
C ILE A 99 12.08 -15.26 -20.20
N VAL A 100 11.20 -14.74 -19.34
CA VAL A 100 9.78 -15.15 -19.26
C VAL A 100 8.94 -14.36 -20.26
N TYR A 101 8.33 -15.05 -21.23
CA TYR A 101 7.35 -14.47 -22.14
C TYR A 101 5.93 -14.70 -21.61
N LYS A 102 5.24 -13.65 -21.17
CA LYS A 102 3.81 -13.69 -20.80
C LYS A 102 2.99 -13.04 -21.92
N PHE A 103 2.17 -13.84 -22.60
CA PHE A 103 1.25 -13.33 -23.62
C PHE A 103 0.07 -12.65 -22.93
N LEU A 104 -0.01 -11.32 -23.03
CA LEU A 104 -1.19 -10.59 -22.62
C LEU A 104 -2.21 -10.70 -23.76
N ASP A 105 -3.25 -11.50 -23.56
CA ASP A 105 -4.35 -11.58 -24.51
C ASP A 105 -5.02 -10.21 -24.61
N LYS A 106 -4.86 -9.55 -25.75
CA LYS A 106 -5.57 -8.31 -26.06
C LYS A 106 -7.00 -8.69 -26.38
N GLN A 107 -7.82 -8.76 -25.33
CA GLN A 107 -9.27 -8.83 -25.52
C GLN A 107 -9.74 -7.57 -26.24
N GLY A 108 -10.00 -7.75 -27.54
CA GLY A 108 -10.70 -6.80 -28.37
C GLY A 108 -12.07 -6.54 -27.79
N LYS A 109 -12.33 -5.27 -27.48
CA LYS A 109 -13.68 -4.75 -27.27
C LYS A 109 -14.52 -5.08 -28.51
N LYS A 110 -15.56 -5.91 -28.34
CA LYS A 110 -16.73 -5.89 -29.21
C LYS A 110 -17.56 -4.65 -28.89
#